data_AF-A0A7X9D978-F1
#
_entry.id   AF-A0A7X9D978-F1
#
_cell.length_a   1.000
_cell.length_b   1.000
_cell.length_c   1.000
_cell.angle_alpha   90.00
_cell.angle_beta   90.00
_cell.angle_gamma   90.00
#
_symmetry.space_group_name_H-M   'P 1'
#
loop_
_entity.id
_entity.type
_entity.pdbx_description
1 polymer ?
#
loop_
_entity_poly.entity_id
_entity_poly.type
_entity_poly.pdbx_seq_one_letter_code
_entity_poly.pdbx_strand_id
1 'polypeptide(L)'
;KPVYNILEPTGITIWIVNARHVKNVPGHKTDKKDSWWLCKLLIAGLLKPSFIPPCEQRELRDLTRYRKKLIQDVASNKNRIIRILEDCNVKLSSVLSDTSGITTTKLIDKLCEGKKVTIEDIDEVYHGKIGVTKEELWGSL
;
A
#
# COMPACT_ATOMS: atom_id res chain seq x y z
N LYS A 1 -8.33 -13.67 -3.75
CA LYS A 1 -9.50 -13.55 -2.83
C LYS A 1 -9.72 -14.91 -2.16
N PRO A 2 -10.18 -14.98 -0.90
CA PRO A 2 -10.37 -16.25 -0.20
C PRO A 2 -11.45 -17.11 -0.89
N VAL A 3 -11.34 -18.44 -0.76
CA VAL A 3 -12.29 -19.41 -1.35
C VAL A 3 -13.73 -19.15 -0.91
N TYR A 4 -13.92 -18.67 0.32
CA TYR A 4 -15.22 -18.25 0.85
C TYR A 4 -15.99 -17.32 -0.10
N ASN A 5 -15.32 -16.30 -0.68
CA ASN A 5 -15.98 -15.32 -1.54
C ASN A 5 -16.50 -15.94 -2.85
N ILE A 6 -15.91 -17.05 -3.29
CA ILE A 6 -16.32 -17.75 -4.52
C ILE A 6 -17.51 -18.66 -4.23
N LEU A 7 -17.55 -19.24 -3.03
CA LEU A 7 -18.59 -20.19 -2.63
C LEU A 7 -19.84 -19.49 -2.06
N GLU A 8 -19.70 -18.31 -1.46
CA GLU A 8 -20.83 -17.57 -0.86
C GLU A 8 -22.04 -17.38 -1.80
N PRO A 9 -21.88 -17.05 -3.10
CA PRO A 9 -23.00 -16.89 -4.03
C PRO A 9 -23.71 -18.21 -4.40
N THR A 10 -23.14 -19.37 -4.07
CA THR A 10 -23.71 -20.67 -4.45
C THR A 10 -24.90 -21.10 -3.58
N GLY A 11 -25.21 -20.35 -2.52
CA GLY A 11 -26.27 -20.67 -1.56
C GLY A 11 -25.90 -21.76 -0.54
N ILE A 12 -24.68 -22.30 -0.60
CA ILE A 12 -24.18 -23.25 0.39
C ILE A 12 -23.88 -22.51 1.70
N THR A 13 -24.30 -23.08 2.82
CA THR A 13 -23.91 -22.57 4.14
C THR A 13 -22.45 -22.90 4.41
N ILE A 14 -21.59 -21.89 4.47
CA ILE A 14 -20.14 -22.06 4.64
C ILE A 14 -19.72 -21.68 6.05
N TRP A 15 -19.07 -22.59 6.76
CA TRP A 15 -18.48 -22.34 8.07
C TRP A 15 -16.97 -22.18 7.96
N ILE A 16 -16.46 -20.99 8.25
CA ILE A 16 -15.02 -20.82 8.52
C ILE A 16 -14.80 -21.07 10.00
N VAL A 17 -13.98 -22.07 10.34
CA VAL A 17 -13.68 -22.40 11.74
C VAL A 17 -12.19 -22.16 12.02
N ASN A 18 -11.89 -21.65 13.22
CA ASN A 18 -10.51 -21.47 13.67
C ASN A 18 -9.83 -22.82 13.87
N ALA A 19 -8.73 -23.07 13.15
CA ALA A 19 -7.96 -24.31 13.23
C ALA A 19 -7.46 -24.63 14.66
N ARG A 20 -7.25 -23.61 15.51
CA ARG A 20 -6.85 -23.82 16.91
C ARG A 20 -7.90 -24.57 17.72
N HIS A 21 -9.18 -24.40 17.40
CA HIS A 21 -10.29 -25.03 18.13
C HIS A 21 -10.59 -26.45 17.61
N VAL A 22 -10.03 -26.84 16.47
CA VAL A 22 -10.35 -28.09 15.77
C VAL A 22 -9.13 -29.01 15.66
N LYS A 23 -7.99 -28.61 16.22
CA LYS A 23 -6.72 -29.31 16.09
C LYS A 23 -6.83 -30.74 16.62
N ASN A 24 -6.68 -31.72 15.73
CA ASN A 24 -6.60 -33.13 16.08
C ASN A 24 -5.20 -33.48 16.63
N VAL A 25 -5.07 -34.65 17.24
CA VAL A 25 -3.82 -35.21 17.76
C VAL A 25 -2.75 -35.23 16.66
N PRO A 26 -1.56 -34.63 16.89
CA PRO A 26 -0.47 -34.64 15.91
C PRO A 26 -0.02 -36.07 15.54
N GLY A 27 0.40 -36.29 14.29
CA GLY A 27 1.05 -37.53 13.86
C GLY A 27 0.26 -38.45 12.92
N HIS A 28 -1.05 -38.22 12.73
CA HIS A 28 -1.90 -39.06 11.86
C HIS A 28 -2.82 -38.29 10.90
N LYS A 29 -2.45 -37.03 10.59
CA LYS A 29 -3.23 -36.13 9.75
C LYS A 29 -3.18 -36.55 8.28
N THR A 30 -4.35 -36.82 7.69
CA THR A 30 -4.55 -36.92 6.24
C THR A 30 -5.80 -36.14 5.87
N ASP A 31 -5.89 -35.59 4.66
CA ASP A 31 -7.06 -34.77 4.26
C ASP A 31 -8.40 -35.54 4.40
N LYS A 32 -8.38 -36.85 4.15
CA LYS A 32 -9.53 -37.74 4.36
C LYS A 32 -9.93 -37.84 5.84
N LYS A 33 -8.96 -38.06 6.73
CA LYS A 33 -9.21 -38.17 8.18
C LYS A 33 -9.65 -36.84 8.77
N ASP A 34 -9.08 -35.74 8.31
CA ASP A 34 -9.45 -34.38 8.74
C ASP A 34 -10.87 -34.02 8.32
N SER A 35 -11.25 -34.32 7.09
CA SER A 35 -12.62 -34.07 6.59
C SER A 35 -13.65 -34.84 7.43
N TRP A 36 -13.35 -36.09 7.76
CA TRP A 36 -14.20 -36.91 8.63
C TRP A 36 -14.26 -36.38 10.06
N TRP A 37 -13.12 -35.95 10.62
CA TRP A 37 -13.05 -35.34 11.95
C TRP A 37 -13.87 -34.05 12.03
N LEU A 38 -13.74 -33.18 11.04
CA LEU A 38 -14.54 -31.95 10.92
C LEU A 38 -16.04 -32.26 10.83
N CYS A 39 -16.42 -33.26 10.05
CA CYS A 39 -17.81 -33.71 9.93
C CYS A 39 -18.37 -34.19 11.28
N LYS A 40 -17.61 -35.00 12.03
CA LYS A 40 -17.99 -35.44 13.38
C LYS A 40 -18.22 -34.29 14.34
N LEU A 41 -17.30 -33.31 14.35
CA LEU A 41 -17.43 -32.14 15.21
C LEU A 41 -18.64 -31.27 14.83
N LEU A 42 -18.93 -31.15 13.53
CA LEU A 42 -20.10 -30.43 13.04
C LEU A 42 -21.40 -31.08 13.53
N ILE A 43 -21.53 -32.40 13.35
CA ILE A 43 -22.70 -33.17 13.78
C ILE A 43 -22.88 -33.09 15.31
N ALA A 44 -21.78 -33.15 16.07
CA ALA A 44 -21.82 -33.03 17.52
C ALA A 44 -22.09 -31.61 18.03
N GLY A 45 -22.18 -30.60 17.15
CA GLY A 45 -22.39 -29.20 17.54
C GLY A 45 -21.18 -28.55 18.22
N LEU A 46 -19.98 -29.14 18.07
CA LEU A 46 -18.75 -28.68 18.73
C LEU A 46 -17.97 -27.63 17.92
N LEU A 47 -18.41 -27.33 16.69
CA LEU A 47 -17.81 -26.29 15.86
C LEU A 47 -18.48 -24.94 16.10
N LYS A 48 -17.66 -23.90 16.26
CA LYS A 48 -18.10 -22.51 16.31
C LYS A 48 -17.69 -21.78 15.03
N PRO A 49 -18.62 -21.28 14.20
CA PRO A 49 -18.26 -20.49 13.04
C PRO A 49 -17.59 -19.18 13.47
N SER A 50 -16.58 -18.79 12.69
CA SER A 50 -15.93 -17.50 12.82
C SER A 50 -16.85 -16.42 12.24
N PHE A 51 -16.82 -15.23 12.83
CA PHE A 51 -17.53 -14.10 12.28
C PHE A 51 -16.90 -13.67 10.95
N ILE A 52 -17.74 -13.51 9.94
CA ILE A 52 -17.38 -12.96 8.64
C ILE A 52 -18.31 -11.77 8.39
N PRO A 53 -17.79 -10.56 8.18
CA PRO A 53 -18.62 -9.40 7.86
C PRO A 53 -19.41 -9.64 6.55
N PRO A 54 -20.60 -9.05 6.38
CA PRO A 54 -21.35 -9.10 5.11
C PRO A 54 -20.53 -8.62 3.91
N CYS A 55 -20.92 -9.05 2.69
CA CYS A 55 -20.17 -8.79 1.47
C CYS A 55 -19.83 -7.30 1.26
N GLU A 56 -20.83 -6.42 1.38
CA GLU A 56 -20.69 -4.97 1.22
C GLU A 56 -19.61 -4.37 2.15
N GLN A 57 -19.55 -4.83 3.41
CA GLN A 57 -18.53 -4.37 4.35
C GLN A 57 -17.13 -4.84 3.95
N ARG A 58 -17.01 -6.08 3.44
CA ARG A 58 -15.71 -6.61 2.98
C ARG A 58 -15.23 -5.87 1.74
N GLU A 59 -16.11 -5.58 0.80
CA GLU A 59 -15.79 -4.80 -0.41
C GLU A 59 -15.31 -3.39 -0.05
N LEU A 60 -16.02 -2.70 0.85
CA LEU A 60 -15.58 -1.39 1.35
C LEU A 60 -14.21 -1.46 2.05
N ARG A 61 -13.96 -2.53 2.82
CA ARG A 61 -12.66 -2.76 3.47
C ARG A 61 -11.54 -3.00 2.45
N ASP A 62 -11.83 -3.71 1.37
CA ASP A 62 -10.84 -3.95 0.31
C ASP A 62 -10.51 -2.64 -0.43
N LEU A 63 -11.51 -1.81 -0.74
CA LEU A 63 -11.30 -0.49 -1.35
C LEU A 63 -10.47 0.44 -0.45
N THR A 64 -10.82 0.54 0.83
CA THR A 64 -10.11 1.40 1.78
C THR A 64 -8.68 0.93 2.04
N ARG A 65 -8.44 -0.38 2.13
CA ARG A 65 -7.09 -0.96 2.20
C ARG A 65 -6.29 -0.66 0.95
N TYR A 66 -6.90 -0.81 -0.23
CA TYR A 66 -6.23 -0.52 -1.50
C TYR A 66 -5.85 0.96 -1.60
N ARG A 67 -6.76 1.87 -1.25
CA ARG A 67 -6.44 3.30 -1.14
C ARG A 67 -5.27 3.57 -0.20
N LYS A 68 -5.27 2.96 1.00
CA LYS A 68 -4.18 3.12 1.96
C LYS A 68 -2.84 2.63 1.39
N LYS A 69 -2.85 1.49 0.68
CA LYS A 69 -1.68 0.96 0.00
C LYS A 69 -1.16 1.95 -1.05
N LEU A 70 -2.03 2.47 -1.92
CA LEU A 70 -1.64 3.47 -2.92
C LEU A 70 -1.03 4.73 -2.30
N ILE A 71 -1.59 5.23 -1.20
CA ILE A 71 -1.03 6.39 -0.48
C ILE A 71 0.39 6.08 0.05
N GLN A 72 0.59 4.88 0.61
CA GLN A 72 1.91 4.45 1.08
C GLN A 72 2.90 4.28 -0.08
N ASP A 73 2.45 3.71 -1.21
CA ASP A 73 3.25 3.56 -2.42
C ASP A 73 3.66 4.93 -2.97
N VAL A 74 2.75 5.91 -3.02
CA VAL A 74 3.06 7.29 -3.44
C VAL A 74 4.11 7.92 -2.52
N ALA A 75 3.94 7.82 -1.20
CA ALA A 75 4.92 8.36 -0.25
C ALA A 75 6.29 7.68 -0.38
N SER A 76 6.31 6.36 -0.57
CA SER A 76 7.55 5.60 -0.78
C SER A 76 8.27 6.02 -2.07
N ASN A 77 7.53 6.21 -3.16
CA ASN A 77 8.10 6.66 -4.43
C ASN A 77 8.63 8.11 -4.34
N LYS A 78 7.92 9.01 -3.67
CA LYS A 78 8.41 10.38 -3.41
C LYS A 78 9.75 10.36 -2.68
N ASN A 79 9.87 9.58 -1.61
CA ASN A 79 11.11 9.44 -0.86
C ASN A 79 12.24 8.82 -1.70
N ARG A 80 11.91 7.88 -2.59
CA ARG A 80 12.88 7.26 -3.49
C ARG A 80 13.41 8.25 -4.52
N ILE A 81 12.56 9.10 -5.08
CA ILE A 81 12.96 10.17 -6.02
C ILE A 81 13.96 11.11 -5.35
N ILE A 82 13.65 11.58 -4.14
CA ILE A 82 14.55 12.48 -3.39
C ILE A 82 15.89 11.82 -3.10
N ARG A 83 15.91 10.54 -2.70
CA ARG A 83 17.17 9.83 -2.48
C ARG A 83 18.01 9.73 -3.75
N ILE A 84 17.40 9.45 -4.90
CA ILE A 84 18.11 9.39 -6.18
C ILE A 84 18.71 10.76 -6.53
N LEU A 85 17.98 11.85 -6.31
CA LEU A 85 18.48 13.20 -6.54
C LEU A 85 19.67 13.51 -5.62
N GLU A 86 19.58 13.16 -4.35
CA GLU A 86 20.68 13.33 -3.39
C GLU A 86 21.92 12.53 -3.77
N ASP A 87 21.75 11.29 -4.27
CA ASP A 87 22.84 10.45 -4.79
C ASP A 87 23.52 11.10 -6.02
N CYS A 88 22.76 11.88 -6.81
CA CYS A 88 23.26 12.70 -7.93
C CYS A 88 23.76 14.09 -7.50
N ASN A 89 23.90 14.34 -6.19
CA ASN A 89 24.33 15.61 -5.60
C ASN A 89 23.34 16.79 -5.81
N VAL A 90 22.07 16.50 -6.11
CA VAL A 90 20.97 17.47 -6.18
C VAL A 90 20.21 17.47 -4.84
N LYS A 91 20.32 18.55 -4.06
CA LYS A 91 19.86 18.64 -2.66
C LYS A 91 18.61 19.50 -2.48
N LEU A 92 17.57 19.26 -3.28
CA LEU A 92 16.31 20.00 -3.19
C LEU A 92 15.65 19.88 -1.80
N SER A 93 15.83 18.75 -1.11
CA SER A 93 15.30 18.48 0.23
C SER A 93 15.90 19.35 1.33
N SER A 94 17.11 19.90 1.16
CA SER A 94 17.72 20.78 2.16
C SER A 94 17.22 22.22 2.07
N VAL A 95 16.62 22.58 0.95
CA VAL A 95 16.24 23.95 0.63
C VAL A 95 14.72 24.10 0.62
N LEU A 96 14.00 23.18 -0.02
CA LEU A 96 12.54 23.23 -0.13
C LEU A 96 11.84 22.52 1.02
N SER A 97 10.84 23.17 1.61
CA SER A 97 9.98 22.58 2.64
C SER A 97 9.00 21.52 2.10
N ASP A 98 8.58 21.65 0.83
CA ASP A 98 7.77 20.63 0.14
C ASP A 98 8.54 20.03 -1.05
N THR A 99 9.04 18.81 -0.84
CA THR A 99 9.78 18.02 -1.82
C THR A 99 8.90 17.40 -2.91
N SER A 100 7.59 17.63 -2.85
CA SER A 100 6.62 17.11 -3.83
C SER A 100 5.63 18.14 -4.34
N GLY A 101 5.94 19.43 -4.11
CA GLY A 101 5.15 20.55 -4.62
C GLY A 101 5.40 20.83 -6.10
N ILE A 102 4.57 21.70 -6.68
CA ILE A 102 4.55 21.99 -8.12
C ILE A 102 5.93 22.46 -8.63
N THR A 103 6.60 23.34 -7.89
CA THR A 103 7.93 23.85 -8.27
C THR A 103 8.97 22.74 -8.27
N THR A 104 9.00 21.90 -7.22
CA THR A 104 9.92 20.76 -7.13
C THR A 104 9.70 19.78 -8.27
N THR A 105 8.44 19.42 -8.56
CA THR A 105 8.11 18.50 -9.67
C THR A 105 8.56 19.06 -11.02
N LYS A 106 8.25 20.32 -11.31
CA LYS A 106 8.68 20.96 -12.57
C LYS A 106 10.20 21.04 -12.71
N LEU A 107 10.93 21.29 -11.62
CA LEU A 107 12.40 21.26 -11.63
C LEU A 107 12.94 19.85 -11.90
N ILE A 108 12.35 18.84 -11.27
CA ILE A 108 12.71 17.43 -11.53
C ILE A 108 12.43 17.07 -12.99
N ASP A 109 11.30 17.50 -13.54
CA ASP A 109 10.97 17.26 -14.96
C ASP A 109 12.02 17.90 -15.88
N LYS A 110 12.41 19.17 -15.62
CA LYS A 110 13.49 19.84 -16.37
C LYS A 110 14.84 19.14 -16.23
N LEU A 111 15.18 18.61 -15.05
CA LEU A 111 16.39 17.79 -14.86
C LEU A 111 16.34 16.50 -15.68
N CYS A 112 15.17 15.85 -15.74
CA CYS A 112 14.96 14.63 -16.53
C CYS A 112 15.03 14.87 -18.05
N GLU A 113 14.82 16.10 -18.53
CA GLU A 113 15.05 16.47 -19.94
C GLU A 113 16.53 16.46 -20.35
N GLY A 114 17.46 16.26 -19.40
CA GLY A 114 18.89 16.13 -19.67
C GLY A 114 19.59 17.45 -19.99
N LYS A 115 18.91 18.58 -19.82
CA LYS A 115 19.50 19.92 -19.94
C LYS A 115 20.00 20.37 -18.57
N LYS A 116 21.07 21.17 -18.57
CA LYS A 116 21.44 21.90 -17.35
C LYS A 116 20.33 22.91 -17.08
N VAL A 117 19.69 22.79 -15.92
CA VAL A 117 18.77 23.82 -15.42
C VAL A 117 19.57 25.13 -15.37
N THR A 118 18.95 26.25 -15.69
CA THR A 118 19.53 27.61 -15.58
C THR A 118 18.75 28.45 -14.57
N ILE A 119 19.25 29.63 -14.22
CA ILE A 119 18.52 30.57 -13.33
C ILE A 119 17.19 31.01 -13.98
N GLU A 120 17.13 31.09 -15.31
CA GLU A 120 15.93 31.43 -16.08
C GLU A 120 14.87 30.34 -15.96
N ASP A 121 15.29 29.07 -15.96
CA ASP A 121 14.42 27.92 -15.72
C ASP A 121 13.83 27.92 -14.30
N ILE A 122 14.63 28.35 -13.31
CA ILE A 122 14.14 28.54 -11.95
C ILE A 122 13.09 29.64 -11.92
N ASP A 123 13.35 30.77 -12.57
CA ASP A 123 12.43 31.91 -12.61
C ASP A 123 11.05 31.56 -13.19
N GLU A 124 11.02 30.71 -14.22
CA GLU A 124 9.78 30.22 -14.82
C GLU A 124 8.94 29.36 -13.87
N VAL A 125 9.61 28.61 -12.99
CA VAL A 125 9.00 27.59 -12.13
C VAL A 125 8.78 28.10 -10.69
N TYR A 126 9.48 29.17 -10.31
CA TYR A 126 9.47 29.75 -8.99
C TYR A 126 8.10 30.30 -8.62
N HIS A 127 7.64 30.01 -7.41
CA HIS A 127 6.37 30.47 -6.89
C HIS A 127 6.60 31.38 -5.68
N GLY A 128 5.99 32.57 -5.64
CA GLY A 128 6.23 33.58 -4.59
C GLY A 128 5.83 33.19 -3.16
N LYS A 129 5.29 31.99 -2.95
CA LYS A 129 5.04 31.42 -1.60
C LYS A 129 6.21 30.56 -1.09
N ILE A 130 7.23 30.35 -1.92
CA ILE A 130 8.46 29.66 -1.54
C ILE A 130 9.28 30.65 -0.71
N GLY A 131 9.59 30.27 0.54
CA GLY A 131 10.35 31.13 1.46
C GLY A 131 11.85 31.22 1.17
N VAL A 132 12.31 30.54 0.13
CA VAL A 132 13.71 30.38 -0.26
C VAL A 132 14.03 31.33 -1.41
N THR A 133 15.23 31.90 -1.43
CA THR A 133 15.68 32.69 -2.58
C THR A 133 15.96 31.82 -3.82
N LYS A 134 15.95 32.45 -5.01
CA LYS A 134 16.26 31.76 -6.27
C LYS A 134 17.71 31.27 -6.31
N GLU A 135 18.63 32.00 -5.66
CA GLU A 135 20.06 31.68 -5.57
C GLU A 135 20.32 30.45 -4.68
N GLU A 136 19.62 30.36 -3.54
CA GLU A 136 19.66 29.19 -2.66
C GLU A 136 19.12 27.95 -3.38
N LEU A 137 18.06 28.11 -4.17
CA LEU A 137 17.49 27.04 -4.98
C LEU A 137 18.47 26.59 -6.07
N TRP A 138 19.10 27.56 -6.76
CA TRP A 138 20.13 27.31 -7.77
C TRP A 138 21.32 26.54 -7.20
N GLY A 139 21.80 26.92 -6.01
CA GLY A 139 22.92 26.23 -5.35
C GLY A 139 22.63 24.80 -4.91
N SER A 140 21.37 24.36 -4.97
CA SER A 140 20.95 23.00 -4.62
C SER A 140 20.84 22.04 -5.82
N LEU A 141 20.95 22.55 -7.04
CA LEU A 141 20.91 21.80 -8.31
C LEU A 141 22.32 21.51 -8.83
#